data_AF-A0A7S1JRZ4-F1
#
_entry.id   AF-A0A7S1JRZ4-F1
#
_cell.length_a   1.000
_cell.length_b   1.000
_cell.length_c   1.000
_cell.angle_alpha   90.00
_cell.angle_beta   90.00
_cell.angle_gamma   90.00
#
_symmetry.space_group_name_H-M   'P 1'
#
loop_
_entity.id
_entity.type
_entity.pdbx_description
1 polymer ?
#
loop_
_entity_poly.entity_id
_entity_poly.type
_entity_poly.pdbx_seq_one_letter_code
_entity_poly.pdbx_strand_id
1 'polypeptide(L)'
;FVEWGGKELLEALSENGRTPLHDAAMRGNSDVVEWILNENQDLLKIKNDDGETPLDFALKKPKVVVAMVGVDGDVVMELLERGVKVEKVQAQGLKEVVPFAK
;
A
#
# COMPACT_ATOMS: atom_id res chain seq x y z
N PHE A 1 6.52 17.21 -19.66
CA PHE A 1 7.82 16.57 -19.99
C PHE A 1 7.91 15.27 -19.20
N VAL A 2 7.50 14.14 -19.80
CA VAL A 2 7.72 12.79 -19.25
C VAL A 2 8.01 11.87 -20.45
N GLU A 3 9.22 11.92 -21.01
CA GLU A 3 9.56 11.17 -22.23
C GLU A 3 10.58 10.04 -22.03
N TRP A 4 10.99 9.72 -20.80
CA TRP A 4 12.03 8.69 -20.56
C TRP A 4 11.74 7.74 -19.39
N GLY A 5 10.50 7.28 -19.23
CA GLY A 5 10.16 6.20 -18.26
C GLY A 5 8.76 6.26 -17.62
N GLY A 6 8.02 7.35 -17.86
CA GLY A 6 6.56 7.46 -17.70
C GLY A 6 5.95 6.75 -16.48
N LYS A 7 4.96 5.88 -16.71
CA LYS A 7 4.31 5.07 -15.67
C LYS A 7 5.08 3.79 -15.33
N GLU A 8 5.89 3.29 -16.25
CA GLU A 8 6.61 2.01 -16.13
C GLU A 8 7.59 2.01 -14.95
N LEU A 9 8.14 3.18 -14.59
CA LEU A 9 8.98 3.33 -13.40
C LEU A 9 8.22 3.07 -12.08
N LEU A 10 6.90 3.21 -12.05
CA LEU A 10 6.10 2.88 -10.87
C LEU A 10 5.96 1.37 -10.66
N GLU A 11 6.15 0.59 -11.72
CA GLU A 11 6.14 -0.88 -11.71
C GLU A 11 7.54 -1.47 -11.53
N ALA A 12 8.59 -0.63 -11.58
CA ALA A 12 9.96 -1.07 -11.41
C ALA A 12 10.16 -1.73 -10.04
N LEU A 13 10.81 -2.88 -10.05
CA LEU A 13 11.10 -3.67 -8.85
C LEU A 13 12.54 -3.41 -8.40
N SER A 14 12.72 -3.20 -7.10
CA SER A 14 14.04 -3.21 -6.47
C SER A 14 14.61 -4.62 -6.37
N GLU A 15 15.83 -4.76 -5.84
CA GLU A 15 16.48 -6.05 -5.59
C GLU A 15 15.68 -7.00 -4.70
N ASN A 16 14.73 -6.49 -3.91
CA ASN A 16 13.85 -7.27 -3.03
C ASN A 16 12.41 -7.36 -3.58
N GLY A 17 12.19 -7.09 -4.87
CA GLY A 17 10.87 -7.13 -5.49
C GLY A 17 9.96 -5.97 -5.09
N ARG A 18 10.47 -4.88 -4.52
CA ARG A 18 9.64 -3.75 -4.06
C ARG A 18 9.41 -2.73 -5.16
N THR A 19 8.16 -2.32 -5.31
CA THR A 19 7.78 -1.13 -6.09
C THR A 19 8.00 0.16 -5.30
N PRO A 20 8.08 1.34 -5.95
CA PRO A 20 8.09 2.64 -5.27
C PRO A 20 6.95 2.84 -4.27
N LEU A 21 5.79 2.20 -4.51
CA LEU A 21 4.65 2.24 -3.59
C LEU A 21 4.94 1.55 -2.25
N HIS A 22 5.69 0.43 -2.25
CA HIS A 22 6.12 -0.22 -1.00
C HIS A 22 6.98 0.74 -0.15
N ASP A 23 7.92 1.43 -0.79
CA ASP A 23 8.81 2.35 -0.09
C ASP A 23 8.07 3.61 0.40
N ALA A 24 7.13 4.13 -0.38
CA ALA A 24 6.28 5.25 0.04
C ALA A 24 5.40 4.87 1.25
N ALA A 25 4.82 3.67 1.22
CA ALA A 25 4.01 3.12 2.30
C ALA A 25 4.83 2.91 3.58
N MET A 26 6.02 2.31 3.45
CA MET A 26 6.96 2.08 4.55
C MET A 26 7.39 3.40 5.21
N ARG A 27 7.67 4.44 4.40
CA ARG A 27 8.09 5.76 4.88
C ARG A 27 6.94 6.55 5.52
N GLY A 28 5.69 6.22 5.22
CA GLY A 28 4.53 6.94 5.75
C GLY A 28 4.11 8.16 4.94
N ASN A 29 4.55 8.25 3.67
CA ASN A 29 4.35 9.43 2.83
C ASN A 29 2.99 9.36 2.12
N SER A 30 1.91 9.77 2.81
CA SER A 30 0.53 9.71 2.30
C SER A 30 0.36 10.39 0.93
N ASP A 31 0.95 11.57 0.75
CA ASP A 31 0.75 12.37 -0.46
C ASP A 31 1.39 11.70 -1.69
N VAL A 32 2.53 11.03 -1.48
CA VAL A 32 3.21 10.25 -2.52
C VAL A 32 2.44 8.98 -2.82
N VAL A 33 1.89 8.32 -1.79
CA VAL A 33 1.04 7.13 -1.97
C VAL A 33 -0.20 7.48 -2.78
N GLU A 34 -0.90 8.56 -2.44
CA GLU A 34 -2.08 9.03 -3.16
C GLU A 34 -1.73 9.36 -4.62
N TRP A 35 -0.62 10.06 -4.86
CA TRP A 35 -0.17 10.37 -6.21
C TRP A 35 0.13 9.10 -7.03
N ILE A 36 0.87 8.14 -6.47
CA ILE A 36 1.19 6.88 -7.16
C ILE A 36 -0.08 6.07 -7.47
N LEU A 37 -1.03 6.01 -6.53
CA LEU A 37 -2.27 5.25 -6.71
C LEU A 37 -3.24 5.91 -7.69
N ASN A 38 -3.26 7.24 -7.77
CA ASN A 38 -3.99 7.95 -8.80
C ASN A 38 -3.44 7.66 -10.20
N GLU A 39 -2.14 7.39 -10.32
CA GLU A 39 -1.54 6.99 -11.58
C GLU A 39 -1.79 5.51 -11.90
N ASN A 40 -1.64 4.61 -10.91
CA ASN A 40 -1.91 3.18 -11.08
C ASN A 40 -2.31 2.50 -9.75
N GLN A 41 -3.59 2.13 -9.63
CA GLN A 41 -4.16 1.47 -8.45
C GLN A 41 -3.72 0.00 -8.32
N ASP A 42 -3.40 -0.67 -9.42
CA ASP A 42 -3.04 -2.09 -9.42
C ASP A 42 -1.73 -2.38 -8.67
N LEU A 43 -0.92 -1.33 -8.43
CA LEU A 43 0.29 -1.39 -7.61
C LEU A 43 0.01 -1.84 -6.17
N LEU A 44 -1.21 -1.68 -5.65
CA LEU A 44 -1.62 -2.19 -4.32
C LEU A 44 -1.50 -3.71 -4.20
N LYS A 45 -1.62 -4.43 -5.32
CA LYS A 45 -1.68 -5.91 -5.34
C LYS A 45 -0.31 -6.55 -5.56
N ILE A 46 0.70 -5.76 -5.93
CA ILE A 46 2.05 -6.26 -6.20
C ILE A 46 2.68 -6.72 -4.89
N LYS A 47 3.28 -7.91 -4.93
CA LYS A 47 3.99 -8.49 -3.80
C LYS A 47 5.49 -8.40 -4.03
N ASN A 48 6.22 -8.10 -2.97
CA ASN A 48 7.67 -8.22 -2.93
C ASN A 48 8.09 -9.70 -2.84
N ASP A 49 9.40 -9.95 -2.81
CA ASP A 49 9.95 -11.31 -2.76
C ASP A 49 9.58 -12.06 -1.46
N ASP A 50 9.26 -11.34 -0.40
CA ASP A 50 8.76 -11.88 0.88
C ASP A 50 7.23 -12.15 0.85
N GLY A 51 6.57 -11.85 -0.25
CA GLY A 51 5.12 -11.99 -0.43
C GLY A 51 4.29 -10.88 0.21
N GLU A 52 4.92 -9.79 0.66
CA GLU A 52 4.30 -8.63 1.29
C GLU A 52 3.86 -7.61 0.23
N THR A 53 2.70 -6.98 0.45
CA THR A 53 2.13 -5.91 -0.37
C THR A 53 2.51 -4.53 0.18
N PRO A 54 2.35 -3.42 -0.58
CA PRO A 54 2.55 -2.08 -0.03
C PRO A 54 1.69 -1.79 1.20
N LEU A 55 0.48 -2.37 1.26
CA LEU A 55 -0.42 -2.24 2.40
C LEU A 55 0.19 -2.83 3.67
N ASP A 56 0.92 -3.96 3.58
CA ASP A 56 1.59 -4.57 4.73
C ASP A 56 2.62 -3.63 5.37
N PHE A 57 3.29 -2.82 4.56
CA PHE A 57 4.20 -1.76 5.02
C PHE A 57 3.47 -0.54 5.62
N ALA A 58 2.23 -0.29 5.19
CA ALA A 58 1.39 0.81 5.66
C ALA A 58 0.67 0.53 6.98
N LEU A 59 0.56 -0.72 7.45
CA LEU A 59 -0.28 -1.09 8.61
C LEU A 59 0.03 -0.33 9.92
N LYS A 60 1.25 0.21 10.05
CA LYS A 60 1.65 1.04 11.22
C LYS A 60 1.53 2.54 10.97
N LYS A 61 0.92 2.95 9.85
CA LYS A 61 0.83 4.33 9.36
C LYS A 61 -0.63 4.66 8.99
N PRO A 62 -1.46 5.05 9.97
CA PRO A 62 -2.89 5.27 9.74
C PRO A 62 -3.20 6.23 8.57
N LYS A 63 -2.42 7.31 8.43
CA LYS A 63 -2.59 8.27 7.31
C LYS A 63 -2.39 7.65 5.93
N VAL A 64 -1.46 6.71 5.80
CA VAL A 64 -1.23 6.00 4.53
C VAL A 64 -2.36 5.03 4.25
N VAL A 65 -2.79 4.26 5.26
CA VAL A 65 -3.92 3.34 5.12
C VAL A 65 -5.19 4.10 4.70
N VAL A 66 -5.46 5.26 5.30
CA VAL A 66 -6.58 6.13 4.90
C VAL A 66 -6.44 6.57 3.44
N ALA A 67 -5.26 6.99 3.01
CA ALA A 67 -5.03 7.38 1.62
C ALA A 67 -5.27 6.21 0.65
N MET A 68 -4.80 5.00 0.99
CA MET A 68 -5.03 3.79 0.19
C MET A 68 -6.53 3.45 0.12
N VAL A 69 -7.25 3.51 1.26
CA VAL A 69 -8.70 3.26 1.33
C VAL A 69 -9.49 4.32 0.55
N GLY A 70 -9.04 5.57 0.54
CA GLY A 70 -9.67 6.66 -0.20
C GLY A 70 -9.62 6.48 -1.72
N VAL A 71 -8.65 5.69 -2.22
CA VAL A 71 -8.47 5.44 -3.65
C VAL A 71 -9.17 4.14 -4.09
N ASP A 72 -8.99 3.05 -3.35
CA ASP A 72 -9.65 1.76 -3.63
C ASP A 72 -9.90 0.98 -2.33
N GLY A 73 -10.97 1.39 -1.63
CA GLY A 73 -11.35 0.80 -0.35
C GLY A 73 -11.68 -0.68 -0.43
N ASP A 74 -12.30 -1.14 -1.51
CA ASP A 74 -12.72 -2.54 -1.67
C ASP A 74 -11.50 -3.47 -1.80
N VAL A 75 -10.53 -3.10 -2.64
CA VAL A 75 -9.27 -3.86 -2.78
C VAL A 75 -8.47 -3.84 -1.48
N VAL A 76 -8.39 -2.69 -0.80
CA VAL A 76 -7.65 -2.59 0.47
C VAL A 76 -8.28 -3.48 1.54
N MET A 77 -9.61 -3.51 1.65
CA MET A 77 -10.30 -4.39 2.61
C MET A 77 -10.10 -5.86 2.26
N GLU A 78 -10.19 -6.25 0.98
CA GLU A 78 -9.89 -7.61 0.54
C GLU A 78 -8.44 -8.03 0.91
N LEU A 79 -7.47 -7.13 0.71
CA LEU A 79 -6.07 -7.39 1.05
C LEU A 79 -5.86 -7.51 2.58
N LEU A 80 -6.57 -6.72 3.37
CA LEU A 80 -6.58 -6.86 4.84
C LEU A 80 -7.15 -8.22 5.27
N GLU A 81 -8.22 -8.69 4.63
CA GLU A 81 -8.89 -9.95 4.94
C GLU A 81 -8.09 -11.19 4.48
N ARG A 82 -7.42 -11.13 3.31
CA ARG A 82 -6.70 -12.28 2.73
C ARG A 82 -5.26 -12.44 3.22
N GLY A 83 -4.57 -11.34 3.54
CA GLY A 83 -3.10 -11.33 3.67
C GLY A 83 -2.58 -11.03 5.08
N VAL A 84 -3.29 -10.20 5.82
CA VAL A 84 -2.76 -9.72 7.09
C VAL A 84 -3.04 -10.75 8.17
N LYS A 85 -1.97 -11.36 8.71
CA LYS A 85 -2.06 -11.99 10.04
C LYS A 85 -2.42 -10.88 11.02
N VAL A 86 -3.72 -10.66 11.25
CA VAL A 86 -4.29 -9.65 12.15
C VAL A 86 -3.61 -9.69 13.52
N GLU A 87 -3.11 -10.87 13.92
CA GLU A 87 -2.32 -11.11 15.13
C GLU A 87 -0.94 -10.40 15.18
N LYS A 88 -0.27 -10.18 14.04
CA LYS A 88 0.99 -9.41 13.97
C LYS A 88 0.76 -7.90 14.02
N VAL A 89 -0.48 -7.45 13.81
CA VAL A 89 -0.85 -6.04 13.89
C VAL A 89 -1.01 -5.64 15.35
N GLN A 90 0.12 -5.47 16.05
CA GLN A 90 0.16 -4.82 17.37
C GLN A 90 -0.16 -3.31 17.30
N ALA A 91 -0.60 -2.80 16.15
CA ALA A 91 -0.91 -1.39 15.95
C ALA A 91 -2.35 -1.11 16.44
N GLN A 92 -2.46 -0.62 17.68
CA GLN A 92 -3.70 -0.03 18.24
C GLN A 92 -4.38 0.95 17.26
N GLY A 93 -3.59 1.69 16.47
CA GLY A 93 -4.10 2.64 15.48
C GLY A 93 -4.77 2.03 14.25
N LEU A 94 -4.58 0.74 13.93
CA LEU A 94 -5.25 0.10 12.78
C LEU A 94 -6.71 -0.26 13.11
N LYS A 95 -7.03 -0.56 14.38
CA LYS A 95 -8.41 -0.84 14.82
C LYS A 95 -9.35 0.36 14.63
N GLU A 96 -8.81 1.57 14.67
CA GLU A 96 -9.57 2.81 14.44
C GLU A 96 -9.86 3.06 12.95
N VAL A 97 -9.07 2.50 12.04
CA VAL A 97 -9.24 2.65 10.57
C VAL A 97 -10.02 1.50 9.94
N VAL A 98 -9.96 0.31 10.57
CA VAL A 98 -10.71 -0.91 10.21
C VAL A 98 -11.95 -1.17 11.11
N PRO A 99 -12.73 -0.19 11.64
CA PRO A 99 -14.00 -0.50 12.31
C PRO A 99 -15.06 -1.09 11.36
N PHE A 100 -14.80 -1.09 10.05
CA PHE A 100 -15.76 -1.48 9.01
C PHE A 100 -15.72 -2.96 8.62
N ALA A 101 -14.73 -3.74 9.08
CA ALA A 101 -14.75 -5.19 8.89
C ALA A 101 -15.60 -5.84 9.99
N LYS A 102 -16.89 -6.03 9.71
CA LYS A 102 -17.81 -6.78 10.56
C LYS A 102 -18.17 -8.11 9.91
#